data_AF-A4BB23-F1
#
_entry.id   AF-A4BB23-F1
#
_cell.length_a   1.000
_cell.length_b   1.000
_cell.length_c   1.000
_cell.angle_alpha   90.00
_cell.angle_beta   90.00
_cell.angle_gamma   90.00
#
_symmetry.space_group_name_H-M   'P 1'
#
loop_
_entity.id
_entity.type
_entity.pdbx_description
1 polymer ?
#
loop_
_entity_poly.entity_id
_entity_poly.type
_entity_poly.pdbx_seq_one_letter_code
_entity_poly.pdbx_strand_id
1 'polypeptide(L)'
;MAALSSLMGLGQKSQAMLAEIGIVDTERFLASDPFELYRAMAEAGVPVSLNLLYAMIGAQEQCHWQQVKRERRLDILMRLEDMGIAVK
;
A
#
# COMPACT_ATOMS: atom_id res chain seq x y z
N MET A 1 -19.72 -5.67 4.64
CA MET A 1 -18.32 -5.22 4.51
C MET A 1 -18.11 -4.73 3.09
N ALA A 2 -17.50 -3.57 2.90
CA ALA A 2 -17.20 -3.05 1.55
C ALA A 2 -16.03 -3.83 0.93
N ALA A 3 -16.06 -4.01 -0.39
CA ALA A 3 -15.00 -4.67 -1.14
C ALA A 3 -13.87 -3.67 -1.48
N LEU A 4 -12.63 -4.15 -1.62
CA LEU A 4 -11.47 -3.30 -1.96
C LEU A 4 -11.65 -2.53 -3.29
N SER A 5 -12.52 -3.02 -4.17
CA SER A 5 -12.89 -2.37 -5.43
C SER A 5 -13.58 -1.00 -5.27
N SER A 6 -14.07 -0.67 -4.08
CA SER A 6 -14.64 0.65 -3.79
C SER A 6 -13.58 1.71 -3.45
N LEU A 7 -12.31 1.32 -3.26
CA LEU A 7 -11.24 2.23 -2.87
C LEU A 7 -10.61 2.91 -4.08
N MET A 8 -10.48 4.24 -4.00
CA MET A 8 -9.84 5.03 -5.04
C MET A 8 -8.36 4.65 -5.17
N GLY A 9 -7.92 4.33 -6.39
CA GLY A 9 -6.49 4.13 -6.68
C GLY A 9 -5.95 2.70 -6.54
N LEU A 10 -6.71 1.75 -5.99
CA LEU A 10 -6.33 0.33 -5.95
C LEU A 10 -6.98 -0.46 -7.09
N GLY A 11 -6.22 -0.68 -8.17
CA GLY A 11 -6.66 -1.53 -9.29
C GLY A 11 -6.71 -3.03 -8.94
N GLN A 12 -7.31 -3.83 -9.82
CA GLN A 12 -7.51 -5.27 -9.64
C GLN A 12 -6.21 -6.03 -9.31
N LYS A 13 -5.08 -5.62 -9.91
CA LYS A 13 -3.75 -6.21 -9.62
C LYS A 13 -3.35 -6.01 -8.15
N SER A 14 -3.44 -4.78 -7.64
CA SER A 14 -3.10 -4.47 -6.25
C SER A 14 -4.04 -5.18 -5.27
N GLN A 15 -5.30 -5.35 -5.63
CA GLN A 15 -6.27 -6.10 -4.83
C GLN A 15 -5.90 -7.59 -4.74
N ALA A 16 -5.51 -8.21 -5.87
CA ALA A 16 -5.04 -9.59 -5.88
C ALA A 16 -3.78 -9.76 -5.01
N MET A 17 -2.84 -8.81 -5.11
CA MET A 17 -1.64 -8.79 -4.27
C MET A 17 -1.94 -8.66 -2.77
N LEU A 18 -2.92 -7.83 -2.39
CA LEU A 18 -3.38 -7.72 -1.00
C LEU A 18 -4.05 -9.03 -0.52
N ALA A 19 -4.80 -9.70 -1.41
CA ALA A 19 -5.41 -10.98 -1.09
C ALA A 19 -4.37 -12.08 -0.84
N GLU A 20 -3.20 -12.04 -1.49
CA GLU A 20 -2.09 -12.98 -1.26
C GLU A 20 -1.57 -12.93 0.19
N ILE A 21 -1.69 -11.79 0.86
CA ILE A 21 -1.35 -11.63 2.28
C ILE A 21 -2.58 -11.65 3.21
N GLY A 22 -3.74 -12.08 2.70
CA GLY A 22 -4.97 -12.23 3.48
C GLY A 22 -5.75 -10.93 3.75
N ILE A 23 -5.45 -9.86 3.03
CA ILE A 23 -6.20 -8.59 3.06
C ILE A 23 -7.22 -8.59 1.92
N VAL A 24 -8.46 -8.97 2.23
CA VAL A 24 -9.55 -9.09 1.25
C VAL A 24 -10.71 -8.15 1.52
N ASP A 25 -10.71 -7.51 2.68
CA ASP A 25 -11.78 -6.61 3.13
C ASP A 25 -11.26 -5.19 3.36
N THR A 26 -12.11 -4.21 3.01
CA THR A 26 -11.76 -2.79 3.10
C THR A 26 -11.51 -2.33 4.53
N GLU A 27 -12.22 -2.88 5.51
CA GLU A 27 -12.10 -2.49 6.91
C GLU A 27 -10.70 -2.82 7.45
N ARG A 28 -10.24 -4.05 7.23
CA ARG A 28 -8.89 -4.50 7.61
C ARG A 28 -7.81 -3.73 6.86
N PHE A 29 -8.02 -3.46 5.57
CA PHE A 29 -7.10 -2.63 4.80
C PHE A 29 -6.99 -1.21 5.40
N LEU A 30 -8.10 -0.56 5.73
CA LEU A 30 -8.12 0.78 6.30
C LEU A 30 -7.56 0.84 7.73
N ALA A 31 -7.69 -0.24 8.50
CA ALA A 31 -7.17 -0.34 9.86
C ALA A 31 -5.67 -0.71 9.93
N SER A 32 -5.05 -1.07 8.81
CA SER A 32 -3.65 -1.49 8.76
C SER A 32 -2.70 -0.34 8.47
N ASP A 33 -1.47 -0.42 8.98
CA ASP A 33 -0.41 0.50 8.56
C ASP A 33 0.06 0.15 7.13
N PRO A 34 0.09 1.11 6.19
CA PRO A 34 0.42 0.84 4.79
C PRO A 34 1.88 0.40 4.59
N PHE A 35 2.80 0.78 5.48
CA PHE A 35 4.19 0.34 5.44
C PHE A 35 4.34 -1.09 5.96
N GLU A 36 3.56 -1.47 6.98
CA GLU A 36 3.51 -2.86 7.45
C GLU A 36 2.87 -3.77 6.40
N LEU A 37 1.82 -3.32 5.71
CA LEU A 37 1.28 -4.03 4.55
C LEU A 37 2.35 -4.20 3.46
N TYR A 38 3.06 -3.14 3.11
CA TYR A 38 4.14 -3.18 2.14
C TYR A 38 5.24 -4.18 2.52
N ARG A 39 5.65 -4.21 3.80
CA ARG A 39 6.61 -5.19 4.33
C ARG A 39 6.09 -6.61 4.19
N ALA A 40 4.86 -6.87 4.66
CA ALA A 40 4.25 -8.19 4.62
C ALA A 40 4.14 -8.72 3.17
N MET A 41 3.78 -7.85 2.23
CA MET A 41 3.76 -8.20 0.79
C MET A 41 5.16 -8.55 0.27
N ALA A 42 6.18 -7.76 0.61
CA ALA A 42 7.56 -8.03 0.20
C ALA A 42 8.09 -9.35 0.79
N GLU A 43 7.80 -9.61 2.07
CA GLU A 43 8.18 -10.86 2.78
C GLU A 43 7.45 -12.08 2.24
N ALA A 44 6.21 -11.92 1.78
CA ALA A 44 5.44 -12.96 1.10
C ALA A 44 5.89 -13.21 -0.35
N GLY A 45 6.90 -12.48 -0.85
CA GLY A 45 7.41 -12.62 -2.22
C GLY A 45 6.53 -11.93 -3.28
N VAL A 46 5.53 -11.16 -2.86
CA VAL A 46 4.69 -10.37 -3.76
C VAL A 46 5.53 -9.24 -4.36
N PRO A 47 5.49 -9.01 -5.69
CA PRO A 47 6.27 -7.96 -6.31
C PRO A 47 5.70 -6.58 -5.95
N VAL A 48 6.32 -5.93 -4.96
CA VAL A 48 5.96 -4.60 -4.49
C VAL A 48 6.70 -3.49 -5.25
N SER A 49 6.13 -2.28 -5.25
CA SER A 49 6.76 -1.07 -5.84
C SER A 49 6.37 0.17 -5.04
N LEU A 50 7.15 1.25 -5.12
CA LEU A 50 6.78 2.51 -4.48
C LEU A 50 5.40 3.03 -4.92
N ASN A 51 5.03 2.81 -6.19
CA ASN A 51 3.70 3.20 -6.68
C ASN A 51 2.57 2.43 -5.99
N LEU A 52 2.79 1.16 -5.64
CA LEU A 52 1.83 0.39 -4.85
C LEU A 52 1.68 1.00 -3.46
N LEU A 53 2.78 1.38 -2.80
CA LEU A 53 2.73 2.05 -1.50
C LEU A 53 2.00 3.40 -1.57
N TYR A 54 2.29 4.23 -2.59
CA TYR A 54 1.54 5.48 -2.80
C TYR A 54 0.05 5.25 -3.04
N ALA A 55 -0.30 4.19 -3.77
CA ALA A 55 -1.69 3.83 -4.00
C ALA A 55 -2.39 3.37 -2.72
N MET A 56 -1.72 2.58 -1.87
CA MET A 56 -2.28 2.17 -0.57
C MET A 56 -2.50 3.37 0.35
N ILE A 57 -1.50 4.24 0.49
CA ILE A 57 -1.63 5.47 1.30
C ILE A 57 -2.75 6.36 0.76
N GLY A 58 -2.80 6.59 -0.56
CA GLY A 58 -3.85 7.40 -1.17
C GLY A 58 -5.25 6.82 -0.97
N ALA A 59 -5.38 5.49 -1.04
CA ALA A 59 -6.64 4.80 -0.77
C ALA A 59 -7.09 4.94 0.69
N GLN A 60 -6.17 4.84 1.65
CA GLN A 60 -6.46 4.99 3.08
C GLN A 60 -6.79 6.43 3.46
N GLU A 61 -6.09 7.40 2.88
CA GLU A 61 -6.26 8.84 3.17
C GLU A 61 -7.28 9.54 2.27
N GLN A 62 -7.96 8.79 1.40
CA GLN A 62 -8.94 9.30 0.43
C GLN A 62 -8.37 10.40 -0.49
N CYS A 63 -7.11 10.29 -0.90
CA CYS A 63 -6.45 11.22 -1.82
C CYS A 63 -5.84 10.51 -3.03
N HIS A 64 -5.57 11.27 -4.10
CA HIS A 64 -4.96 10.71 -5.30
C HIS A 64 -3.50 10.32 -5.04
N TRP A 65 -3.07 9.11 -5.45
CA TRP A 65 -1.72 8.59 -5.19
C TRP A 65 -0.59 9.49 -5.72
N GLN A 66 -0.83 10.25 -6.79
CA GLN A 66 0.16 11.19 -7.33
C GLN A 66 0.43 12.36 -6.36
N GLN A 67 -0.55 12.72 -5.54
CA GLN A 67 -0.37 13.72 -4.49
C GLN A 67 0.59 13.19 -3.44
N VAL A 68 0.36 11.97 -2.94
CA VAL A 68 1.26 11.28 -1.99
C VAL A 68 2.68 11.21 -2.55
N LYS A 69 2.84 10.77 -3.80
CA LYS A 69 4.15 10.71 -4.49
C LYS A 69 4.83 12.08 -4.55
N ARG A 70 4.10 13.15 -4.85
CA ARG A 70 4.69 14.49 -5.01
C ARG A 70 5.10 15.09 -3.66
N GLU A 71 4.25 14.92 -2.64
CA GLU A 71 4.38 15.65 -1.38
C GLU A 71 5.17 14.88 -0.32
N ARG A 72 5.16 13.55 -0.36
CA ARG A 72 5.66 12.70 0.75
C ARG A 72 6.70 11.67 0.33
N ARG A 73 7.22 11.74 -0.90
CA ARG A 73 8.18 10.74 -1.40
C ARG A 73 9.42 10.59 -0.53
N LEU A 74 10.02 11.70 -0.08
CA LEU A 74 11.23 11.64 0.75
C LEU A 74 10.92 10.99 2.11
N ASP A 75 9.87 11.44 2.79
CA ASP A 75 9.45 10.88 4.08
C ASP A 75 9.14 9.38 4.00
N ILE A 76 8.49 8.95 2.92
CA ILE A 76 8.20 7.54 2.66
C ILE A 76 9.49 6.74 2.48
N LEU A 77 10.46 7.26 1.71
CA LEU A 77 11.74 6.58 1.50
C LEU A 77 12.54 6.47 2.80
N MET A 78 12.61 7.55 3.58
CA MET A 78 13.27 7.54 4.89
C MET A 78 12.62 6.53 5.83
N ARG A 79 11.29 6.49 5.88
CA ARG A 79 10.59 5.50 6.72
C ARG A 79 10.84 4.06 6.27
N LEU A 80 10.91 3.80 4.97
CA LEU A 80 11.26 2.46 4.47
C LEU A 80 12.70 2.07 4.83
N GLU A 81 13.62 3.03 4.77
CA GLU A 81 15.02 2.85 5.20
C GLU A 81 15.12 2.56 6.70
N ASP A 82 14.42 3.32 7.54
CA ASP A 82 14.36 3.10 8.99
C ASP A 82 13.78 1.73 9.35
N MET A 83 12.84 1.23 8.55
CA MET A 83 12.27 -0.12 8.68
C MET A 83 13.18 -1.23 8.14
N GLY A 84 14.31 -0.89 7.51
CA GLY A 84 15.22 -1.84 6.87
C GLY A 84 14.64 -2.49 5.60
N ILE A 85 13.64 -1.89 4.98
CA ILE A 85 12.98 -2.42 3.79
C ILE A 85 13.74 -1.97 2.54
N ALA A 86 14.37 -2.92 1.85
CA ALA A 86 15.04 -2.64 0.59
C ALA A 86 14.02 -2.23 -0.49
N VAL A 87 14.07 -0.96 -0.90
CA VAL A 87 13.24 -0.43 -1.98
C VAL A 87 13.78 -0.93 -3.32
N LYS A 88 12.96 -1.70 -4.07
CA LYS A 88 13.25 -2.14 -5.44
C LYS A 88 12.69 -1.18 -6.48
#